data_AF-A0A1I2H8D2-F1
#
_entry.id   AF-A0A1I2H8D2-F1
#
_cell.length_a   1.000
_cell.length_b   1.000
_cell.length_c   1.000
_cell.angle_alpha   90.00
_cell.angle_beta   90.00
_cell.angle_gamma   90.00
#
_symmetry.space_group_name_H-M   'P 1'
#
loop_
_entity.id
_entity.type
_entity.pdbx_description
1 polymer ?
#
loop_
_entity_poly.entity_id
_entity_poly.type
_entity_poly.pdbx_seq_one_letter_code
_entity_poly.pdbx_strand_id
1 'polypeptide(L)'
;MPNIAGLLKAEIVRLSNKTVRQHLEPIQNAAARQRREIAALKKQIQGLERELLKLRRAAAAGNDQSAFAATDAEPKSRFVAKGLRSLRARLGLSAEDFGRLIGVSGQSVYNWEQGRVRPRPAQVAAIAALRGIGKREAMARLAALDTDTDGAAQKDGGQDA
;
A
#
# COMPACT_ATOMS: atom_id res chain seq x y z
N MET A 1 -19.16 57.85 -52.11
CA MET A 1 -18.14 56.80 -52.30
C MET A 1 -18.24 55.80 -51.15
N PRO A 2 -18.43 54.49 -51.39
CA PRO A 2 -18.49 53.51 -50.31
C PRO A 2 -17.15 53.43 -49.55
N ASN A 3 -17.21 53.42 -48.22
CA ASN A 3 -16.03 53.42 -47.33
C ASN A 3 -15.46 52.00 -47.17
N ILE A 4 -14.65 51.57 -48.15
CA ILE A 4 -14.06 50.22 -48.22
C ILE A 4 -13.11 49.95 -47.04
N ALA A 5 -12.34 50.96 -46.62
CA ALA A 5 -11.41 50.82 -45.49
C ALA A 5 -12.16 50.53 -44.17
N GLY A 6 -13.34 51.15 -43.97
CA GLY A 6 -14.21 50.86 -42.83
C GLY A 6 -14.74 49.43 -42.84
N LEU A 7 -15.20 48.95 -44.00
CA LEU A 7 -15.70 47.58 -44.19
C LEU A 7 -14.61 46.53 -43.91
N LEU A 8 -13.39 46.72 -44.42
CA LEU A 8 -12.28 45.79 -44.18
C LEU A 8 -11.88 45.75 -42.70
N LYS A 9 -11.81 46.90 -42.02
CA LYS A 9 -11.54 46.94 -40.57
C LYS A 9 -12.62 46.22 -39.78
N ALA A 10 -13.90 46.43 -40.11
CA ALA A 10 -15.01 45.75 -39.45
C ALA A 10 -14.91 44.22 -39.65
N GLU A 11 -14.57 43.77 -40.86
CA GLU A 11 -14.41 42.36 -41.17
C GLU A 11 -13.20 41.72 -40.46
N ILE A 12 -12.06 42.43 -40.38
CA ILE A 12 -10.88 41.98 -39.62
C ILE A 12 -11.21 41.83 -38.14
N VAL A 13 -11.92 42.78 -37.54
CA VAL A 13 -12.35 42.72 -36.14
C VAL A 13 -13.30 41.54 -35.93
N ARG A 14 -14.27 41.35 -36.84
CA ARG A 14 -15.23 40.25 -36.78
C ARG A 14 -14.53 38.89 -36.86
N LEU A 15 -13.60 38.71 -37.79
CA LEU A 15 -12.83 37.48 -37.96
C LEU A 15 -11.90 37.23 -36.77
N SER A 16 -11.18 38.25 -36.30
CA SER A 16 -10.31 38.15 -35.11
C SER A 16 -11.10 37.76 -33.87
N ASN A 17 -12.27 38.35 -33.64
CA ASN A 17 -13.13 37.97 -32.53
C ASN A 17 -13.67 36.55 -32.66
N LYS A 18 -14.00 36.13 -33.89
CA LYS A 18 -14.46 34.76 -34.17
C LYS A 18 -13.36 33.73 -33.88
N THR A 19 -12.13 33.96 -34.33
CA THR A 19 -11.01 33.04 -34.10
C THR A 19 -10.63 32.97 -32.63
N VAL A 20 -10.58 34.10 -31.94
CA VAL A 20 -10.29 34.15 -30.50
C VAL A 20 -11.33 33.34 -29.72
N ARG A 21 -12.62 33.49 -30.03
CA ARG A 21 -13.68 32.68 -29.41
C ARG A 21 -13.54 31.20 -29.70
N GLN A 22 -13.28 30.84 -30.96
CA GLN A 22 -13.13 29.44 -31.38
C GLN A 22 -12.04 28.69 -30.58
N HIS A 23 -10.96 29.38 -30.20
CA HIS A 23 -9.89 28.79 -29.40
C HIS A 23 -10.10 28.89 -27.89
N LEU A 24 -10.72 29.97 -27.39
CA LEU A 24 -10.91 30.18 -25.95
C LEU A 24 -12.11 29.43 -25.37
N GLU A 25 -13.21 29.27 -26.12
CA GLU A 25 -14.42 28.60 -25.64
C GLU A 25 -14.16 27.16 -25.17
N PRO A 26 -13.43 26.31 -25.92
CA PRO A 26 -13.11 24.96 -25.47
C PRO A 26 -12.30 24.95 -24.17
N ILE A 27 -11.34 25.87 -24.02
CA ILE A 27 -10.49 25.98 -22.83
C ILE A 27 -11.32 26.41 -21.62
N GLN A 28 -12.19 27.41 -21.79
CA GLN A 28 -13.09 27.87 -20.74
C GLN A 28 -14.08 26.78 -20.31
N ASN A 29 -14.61 26.02 -21.27
CA ASN A 29 -15.50 24.88 -21.01
C ASN A 29 -14.77 23.75 -20.28
N ALA A 30 -13.55 23.42 -20.69
CA ALA A 30 -12.71 22.43 -20.02
C ALA A 30 -12.38 22.87 -18.57
N ALA A 31 -12.02 24.13 -18.37
CA ALA A 31 -11.75 24.67 -17.04
C ALA A 31 -13.01 24.65 -16.15
N ALA A 32 -14.18 24.96 -16.70
CA ALA A 32 -15.45 24.87 -15.97
C ALA A 32 -15.78 23.42 -15.58
N ARG A 33 -15.56 22.46 -16.48
CA ARG A 33 -15.72 21.03 -16.21
C ARG A 33 -14.76 20.56 -15.11
N GLN A 34 -13.48 20.89 -15.21
CA GLN A 34 -12.47 20.54 -14.20
C GLN A 34 -12.81 21.12 -12.83
N ARG A 35 -13.28 22.38 -12.76
CA ARG A 35 -13.73 22.97 -11.48
C ARG A 35 -14.87 22.17 -10.85
N ARG A 36 -15.83 21.69 -11.64
CA ARG A 36 -16.93 20.83 -11.17
C ARG A 36 -16.43 19.47 -10.70
N GLU A 37 -15.51 18.84 -11.44
CA GLU A 37 -14.90 17.56 -11.07
C GLU A 37 -14.09 17.68 -9.77
N ILE A 38 -13.29 18.74 -9.61
CA ILE A 38 -12.55 19.03 -8.37
C ILE A 38 -13.52 19.21 -7.19
N ALA A 39 -14.62 19.94 -7.39
CA ALA A 39 -15.62 20.11 -6.34
C ALA A 39 -16.30 18.78 -5.95
N ALA A 40 -16.62 17.94 -6.93
CA ALA A 40 -17.19 16.61 -6.70
C ALA A 40 -16.22 15.70 -5.94
N LEU A 41 -14.95 15.65 -6.35
CA LEU A 41 -13.90 14.87 -5.67
C LEU A 41 -13.68 15.34 -4.23
N LYS A 42 -13.60 16.66 -4.01
CA LYS A 42 -13.49 17.21 -2.65
C LYS A 42 -14.68 16.82 -1.77
N LYS A 43 -15.90 16.82 -2.32
CA LYS A 43 -17.10 16.38 -1.60
C LYS A 43 -17.04 14.87 -1.26
N GLN A 44 -16.56 14.04 -2.18
CA GLN A 44 -16.36 12.61 -1.94
C GLN A 44 -15.32 12.36 -0.84
N ILE A 45 -14.18 13.06 -0.88
CA ILE A 45 -13.14 12.97 0.15
C ILE A 45 -13.72 13.33 1.52
N GLN A 46 -14.43 14.46 1.64
CA GLN A 46 -15.09 14.85 2.89
C GLN A 46 -16.11 13.81 3.37
N GLY A 47 -16.82 13.15 2.45
CA GLY A 47 -17.74 12.06 2.76
C GLY A 47 -17.01 10.86 3.38
N LEU A 48 -15.95 10.41 2.72
CA LEU A 48 -15.12 9.30 3.19
C LEU A 48 -14.42 9.61 4.52
N GLU A 49 -13.90 10.83 4.70
CA GLU A 49 -13.29 11.25 5.96
C GLU A 49 -14.29 11.21 7.12
N ARG A 50 -15.55 11.60 6.89
CA ARG A 50 -16.62 11.50 7.89
C ARG A 50 -16.97 10.05 8.20
N GLU A 51 -17.00 9.18 7.20
CA GLU A 51 -17.23 7.73 7.40
C GLU A 51 -16.08 7.10 8.18
N LEU A 52 -14.83 7.42 7.84
CA LEU A 52 -13.66 6.99 8.59
C LEU A 52 -13.71 7.47 10.03
N LEU A 53 -14.13 8.72 10.27
CA LEU A 53 -14.29 9.24 11.63
C LEU A 53 -15.40 8.49 12.39
N LYS A 54 -16.53 8.19 11.74
CA LYS A 54 -17.62 7.39 12.34
C LYS A 54 -17.15 5.97 12.67
N LEU A 55 -16.43 5.31 11.76
CA LEU A 55 -15.88 3.98 11.99
C LEU A 55 -14.84 3.98 13.11
N ARG A 56 -13.95 4.98 13.15
CA ARG A 56 -12.99 5.16 14.25
C ARG A 56 -13.69 5.39 15.59
N ARG A 57 -14.75 6.20 15.62
CA ARG A 57 -15.56 6.42 16.82
C ARG A 57 -16.31 5.16 17.24
N ALA A 58 -16.88 4.40 16.31
CA ALA A 58 -17.54 3.13 16.59
C ALA A 58 -16.55 2.08 17.11
N ALA A 59 -15.33 2.04 16.56
CA ALA A 59 -14.25 1.21 17.08
C ALA A 59 -13.81 1.64 18.49
N ALA A 60 -13.73 2.94 18.75
CA ALA A 60 -13.42 3.47 20.09
C ALA A 60 -14.54 3.22 21.11
N ALA A 61 -15.80 3.43 20.73
CA ALA A 61 -16.97 3.15 21.59
C ALA A 61 -17.19 1.65 21.82
N GLY A 62 -16.84 0.81 20.84
CA GLY A 62 -16.76 -0.65 21.00
C GLY A 62 -15.63 -1.09 21.93
N ASN A 63 -14.67 -0.21 22.23
CA ASN A 63 -13.58 -0.47 23.18
C ASN A 63 -13.98 -0.12 24.63
N ASP A 64 -14.93 0.79 24.85
CA ASP A 64 -15.42 1.17 26.20
C ASP A 64 -16.33 0.10 26.86
N GLN A 65 -16.88 -0.84 26.08
CA GLN A 65 -17.50 -2.07 26.64
C GLN A 65 -16.52 -3.22 26.84
N SER A 66 -15.21 -2.99 26.75
CA SER A 66 -14.17 -3.99 27.01
C SER A 66 -13.12 -3.50 28.01
N ALA A 67 -13.54 -2.83 29.07
CA ALA A 67 -12.71 -2.65 30.27
C ALA A 67 -12.52 -3.95 31.08
N PHE A 68 -12.82 -5.11 30.49
CA PHE A 68 -12.47 -6.44 31.02
C PHE A 68 -12.15 -7.43 29.90
N ALA A 69 -11.17 -7.12 29.04
CA ALA A 69 -10.34 -8.11 28.34
C ALA A 69 -9.25 -7.42 27.50
N ALA A 70 -8.25 -6.84 28.17
CA ALA A 70 -6.97 -6.58 27.51
C ALA A 70 -6.24 -7.92 27.34
N THR A 71 -6.41 -8.55 26.18
CA THR A 71 -5.33 -9.30 25.53
C THR A 71 -5.65 -9.45 24.03
N ASP A 72 -4.95 -8.65 23.22
CA ASP A 72 -4.59 -8.86 21.82
C ASP A 72 -5.61 -9.57 20.92
N ALA A 73 -6.57 -8.80 20.39
CA ALA A 73 -7.20 -9.16 19.14
C ALA A 73 -6.29 -8.75 17.97
N GLU A 74 -5.14 -9.44 17.82
CA GLU A 74 -4.62 -9.71 16.49
C GLU A 74 -5.80 -10.22 15.64
N PRO A 75 -5.95 -9.81 14.37
CA PRO A 75 -6.90 -10.51 13.51
C PRO A 75 -6.44 -11.96 13.54
N LYS A 76 -7.22 -12.86 14.16
CA LYS A 76 -6.95 -14.31 14.24
C LYS A 76 -6.61 -14.76 12.83
N SER A 77 -5.33 -14.71 12.48
CA SER A 77 -4.95 -14.73 11.08
C SER A 77 -5.04 -16.18 10.71
N ARG A 78 -6.13 -16.53 10.02
CA ARG A 78 -6.39 -17.91 9.67
C ARG A 78 -5.22 -18.38 8.82
N PHE A 79 -4.47 -19.35 9.33
CA PHE A 79 -3.39 -19.95 8.58
C PHE A 79 -3.98 -20.74 7.41
N VAL A 80 -3.55 -20.40 6.19
CA VAL A 80 -3.92 -21.10 4.96
C VAL A 80 -2.64 -21.51 4.25
N ALA A 81 -2.43 -22.81 4.07
CA ALA A 81 -1.23 -23.37 3.45
C ALA A 81 -0.98 -22.81 2.03
N LYS A 82 -2.05 -22.67 1.23
CA LYS A 82 -1.99 -22.01 -0.09
C LYS A 82 -1.54 -20.54 0.00
N GLY A 83 -1.98 -19.84 1.05
CA GLY A 83 -1.60 -18.45 1.31
C GLY A 83 -0.12 -18.30 1.67
N LEU A 84 0.44 -19.26 2.42
CA LEU A 84 1.86 -19.33 2.73
C LEU A 84 2.71 -19.50 1.47
N ARG A 85 2.35 -20.47 0.61
CA ARG A 85 3.08 -20.71 -0.65
C ARG A 85 3.04 -19.49 -1.58
N SER A 86 1.89 -18.84 -1.69
CA SER A 86 1.72 -17.61 -2.48
C SER A 86 2.56 -16.46 -1.92
N LEU A 87 2.59 -16.30 -0.59
CA LEU A 87 3.43 -15.30 0.08
C LEU A 87 4.92 -15.53 -0.22
N ARG A 88 5.39 -16.77 -0.09
CA ARG A 88 6.78 -17.12 -0.38
C ARG A 88 7.14 -16.90 -1.85
N ALA A 89 6.27 -17.30 -2.78
CA ALA A 89 6.45 -17.06 -4.21
C ALA A 89 6.50 -15.56 -4.55
N ARG A 90 5.64 -14.75 -3.93
CA ARG A 90 5.64 -13.27 -4.09
C ARG A 90 6.94 -12.63 -3.61
N LEU A 91 7.50 -13.13 -2.50
CA LEU A 91 8.78 -12.65 -1.97
C LEU A 91 9.97 -13.23 -2.74
N GLY A 92 9.79 -14.29 -3.54
CA GLY A 92 10.86 -14.94 -4.28
C GLY A 92 11.86 -15.67 -3.39
N LEU A 93 11.42 -16.13 -2.21
CA LEU A 93 12.29 -16.79 -1.23
C LEU A 93 12.21 -18.31 -1.33
N SER A 94 13.30 -19.00 -1.03
CA SER A 94 13.28 -20.44 -0.79
C SER A 94 12.55 -20.74 0.53
N ALA A 95 12.15 -22.00 0.76
CA ALA A 95 11.55 -22.38 2.03
C ALA A 95 12.54 -22.26 3.20
N GLU A 96 13.83 -22.41 2.92
CA GLU A 96 14.92 -22.26 3.89
C GLU A 96 15.08 -20.79 4.29
N ASP A 97 15.18 -19.88 3.32
CA ASP A 97 15.30 -18.44 3.58
C ASP A 97 14.06 -17.89 4.28
N PHE A 98 12.89 -18.37 3.88
CA PHE A 98 11.64 -18.02 4.54
C PHE A 98 11.61 -18.54 5.98
N GLY A 99 12.14 -19.76 6.21
CA GLY A 99 12.32 -20.33 7.53
C GLY A 99 13.25 -19.49 8.41
N ARG A 100 14.42 -19.11 7.89
CA ARG A 100 15.38 -18.23 8.58
C ARG A 100 14.74 -16.91 8.99
N LEU A 101 13.97 -16.29 8.10
CA LEU A 101 13.29 -15.02 8.34
C LEU A 101 12.26 -15.08 9.48
N ILE A 102 11.66 -16.24 9.74
CA ILE A 102 10.70 -16.45 10.84
C ILE A 102 11.29 -17.24 12.03
N GLY A 103 12.58 -17.60 11.99
CA GLY A 103 13.25 -18.36 13.04
C GLY A 103 12.86 -19.85 13.12
N VAL A 104 12.50 -20.48 12.01
CA VAL A 104 12.20 -21.94 11.96
C VAL A 104 12.98 -22.64 10.84
N SER A 105 13.06 -23.97 10.88
CA SER A 105 13.72 -24.72 9.81
C SER A 105 12.90 -24.71 8.51
N GLY A 106 13.58 -24.77 7.36
CA GLY A 106 12.91 -24.88 6.05
C GLY A 106 11.99 -26.10 5.95
N GLN A 107 12.33 -27.20 6.63
CA GLN A 107 11.50 -28.40 6.71
C GLN A 107 10.13 -28.12 7.36
N SER A 108 10.08 -27.29 8.40
CA SER A 108 8.81 -26.88 9.02
C SER A 108 7.94 -26.09 8.04
N VAL A 109 8.54 -25.19 7.26
CA VAL A 109 7.83 -24.43 6.23
C VAL A 109 7.24 -25.35 5.16
N TYR A 110 8.00 -26.34 4.70
CA TYR A 110 7.49 -27.35 3.75
C TYR A 110 6.31 -28.15 4.32
N ASN A 111 6.41 -28.60 5.57
CA ASN A 111 5.33 -29.35 6.22
C ASN A 111 4.05 -28.53 6.37
N TRP A 112 4.16 -27.21 6.59
CA TRP A 112 3.02 -26.29 6.63
C TRP A 112 2.44 -26.00 5.24
N GLU A 113 3.28 -25.83 4.22
CA GLU A 113 2.84 -25.65 2.83
C GLU A 113 2.11 -26.88 2.26
N GLN A 114 2.47 -28.07 2.74
CA GLN A 114 1.81 -29.34 2.40
C GLN A 114 0.58 -29.62 3.28
N GLY A 115 0.34 -28.81 4.32
CA GLY A 115 -0.77 -29.00 5.25
C GLY A 115 -0.64 -30.21 6.17
N ARG A 116 0.53 -30.84 6.24
CA ARG A 116 0.80 -32.00 7.11
C ARG A 116 0.80 -31.60 8.59
N VAL A 117 1.26 -30.39 8.89
CA VAL A 117 1.34 -29.84 10.25
C VAL A 117 0.81 -28.41 10.23
N ARG A 118 0.16 -27.99 11.32
CA ARG A 118 -0.28 -26.59 11.50
C ARG A 118 0.74 -25.82 12.34
N PRO A 119 1.14 -24.59 11.93
CA PRO A 119 2.00 -23.74 12.73
C PRO A 119 1.35 -23.36 14.06
N ARG A 120 2.19 -23.17 15.09
CA ARG A 120 1.75 -22.67 16.40
C ARG A 120 1.29 -21.20 16.29
N PRO A 121 0.47 -20.70 17.22
CA PRO A 121 -0.01 -19.31 17.19
C PRO A 121 1.10 -18.27 17.00
N ALA A 122 2.22 -18.40 17.71
CA ALA A 122 3.38 -17.51 17.56
C ALA A 122 3.98 -17.51 16.13
N GLN A 123 4.01 -18.68 15.47
CA GLN A 123 4.49 -18.81 14.10
C GLN A 123 3.48 -18.24 13.10
N VAL A 124 2.19 -18.35 13.39
CA VAL A 124 1.13 -17.72 12.59
C VAL A 124 1.23 -16.19 12.64
N ALA A 125 1.49 -15.63 13.82
CA ALA A 125 1.76 -14.19 13.98
C ALA A 125 3.01 -13.75 13.21
N ALA A 126 4.11 -14.51 13.31
CA ALA A 126 5.33 -14.25 12.54
C ALA A 126 5.08 -14.25 11.02
N ILE A 127 4.35 -15.25 10.50
CA ILE A 127 3.96 -15.31 9.09
C ILE A 127 3.05 -14.12 8.71
N ALA A 128 2.17 -13.68 9.61
CA ALA A 128 1.29 -12.54 9.37
C ALA A 128 2.06 -11.23 9.26
N ALA A 129 3.07 -11.01 10.09
CA ALA A 129 3.95 -9.84 10.00
C ALA A 129 4.65 -9.74 8.63
N LEU A 130 4.99 -10.89 8.02
CA LEU A 130 5.60 -10.93 6.69
C LEU A 130 4.63 -10.66 5.53
N ARG A 131 3.31 -10.59 5.75
CA ARG A 131 2.37 -10.26 4.67
C ARG A 131 2.49 -8.81 4.20
N GLY A 132 2.84 -7.90 5.11
CA GLY A 132 2.97 -6.47 4.82
C GLY A 132 4.26 -6.07 4.10
N ILE A 133 5.28 -6.93 4.09
CA ILE A 133 6.59 -6.59 3.53
C ILE A 133 6.69 -6.92 2.03
N GLY A 134 7.54 -6.17 1.33
CA GLY A 134 7.87 -6.38 -0.08
C GLY A 134 9.15 -7.22 -0.25
N LYS A 135 9.41 -7.71 -1.47
CA LYS A 135 10.61 -8.50 -1.83
C LYS A 135 11.91 -7.83 -1.40
N ARG A 136 12.03 -6.51 -1.62
CA ARG A 136 13.24 -5.73 -1.26
C ARG A 136 13.50 -5.72 0.24
N GLU A 137 12.45 -5.58 1.03
CA GLU A 137 12.56 -5.56 2.49
C GLU A 137 12.83 -6.96 3.04
N ALA A 138 12.22 -8.00 2.47
CA ALA A 138 12.49 -9.38 2.85
C ALA A 138 13.95 -9.78 2.61
N MET A 139 14.52 -9.39 1.46
CA MET A 139 15.95 -9.61 1.17
C MET A 139 16.86 -8.80 2.10
N ALA A 140 16.50 -7.55 2.43
CA ALA A 140 17.28 -6.73 3.37
C ALA A 140 17.30 -7.34 4.78
N ARG A 141 16.16 -7.88 5.24
CA ARG A 141 16.10 -8.60 6.53
C ARG A 141 16.91 -9.89 6.52
N LEU A 142 16.89 -10.63 5.40
CA LEU A 142 17.72 -11.83 5.26
C LEU A 142 19.22 -11.47 5.28
N ALA A 143 19.62 -10.43 4.55
CA ALA A 143 21.01 -9.96 4.55
C ALA A 143 21.46 -9.47 5.93
N ALA A 144 20.59 -8.80 6.69
CA ALA A 144 20.88 -8.39 8.07
C ALA A 144 21.08 -9.60 9.01
N LEU A 145 20.32 -10.68 8.79
CA LEU A 145 20.51 -11.92 9.54
C LEU A 145 21.84 -12.60 9.19
N ASP A 146 22.25 -12.57 7.92
CA ASP A 146 23.53 -13.12 7.46
C ASP A 146 24.71 -12.33 8.09
N THR A 147 24.62 -10.99 8.19
CA THR A 147 25.66 -10.17 8.85
C THR A 147 25.76 -10.42 10.36
N ASP A 148 24.64 -10.72 11.03
CA ASP A 148 24.64 -11.07 12.45
C ASP A 148 25.19 -12.49 12.70
N THR A 149 25.04 -13.41 11.73
CA THR A 149 25.61 -14.76 11.83
C THR A 149 27.13 -14.76 11.63
N ASP A 150 27.65 -13.94 10.73
CA ASP A 150 29.10 -13.76 10.55
C ASP A 150 29.77 -13.13 11.80
N GLY A 151 29.06 -12.26 12.53
CA GLY A 151 29.56 -11.66 13.78
C GLY A 151 29.59 -12.62 14.99
N ALA A 152 28.77 -13.68 14.99
CA ALA A 152 28.75 -14.70 16.04
C ALA A 152 29.86 -15.75 15.85
N ALA A 153 30.24 -16.05 14.61
CA ALA A 153 31.31 -17.02 14.32
C ALA A 153 32.72 -16.51 14.67
N GLN A 154 32.94 -15.19 14.82
CA GLN A 154 34.26 -14.61 15.08
C GLN A 154 34.61 -14.43 16.57
N LYS A 155 33.71 -14.76 17.52
CA LYS A 155 33.93 -14.54 18.96
C LYS A 155 34.30 -15.79 19.78
N ASP A 156 34.34 -16.98 19.18
CA ASP A 156 34.59 -18.24 19.93
C ASP A 156 35.96 -18.87 19.62
N GLY A 157 36.91 -18.07 19.11
CA GLY A 157 38.19 -18.55 18.55
C GLY A 157 39.46 -17.98 19.18
N GLY A 158 39.47 -17.63 20.48
CA GLY A 158 40.75 -17.30 21.13
C GLY A 158 40.66 -16.65 22.50
N GLN A 159 40.66 -17.46 23.55
CA GLN A 159 41.39 -17.14 24.80
C GLN A 159 41.54 -18.41 25.65
N ASP A 160 42.52 -19.24 25.30
CA ASP A 160 43.21 -20.16 26.21
C ASP A 160 44.68 -20.21 25.79
N ALA A 161 45.49 -19.37 26.43
CA ALA A 161 46.95 -19.45 26.48
C ALA A 161 47.42 -18.80 27.79
#